data_AF-A0A2V8TPH5-F1
#
_entry.id   AF-A0A2V8TPH5-F1
#
_cell.length_a   1.000
_cell.length_b   1.000
_cell.length_c   1.000
_cell.angle_alpha   90.00
_cell.angle_beta   90.00
_cell.angle_gamma   90.00
#
_symmetry.space_group_name_H-M   'P 1'
#
loop_
_entity.id
_entity.type
_entity.pdbx_description
1 polymer ?
#
loop_
_entity_poly.entity_id
_entity_poly.type
_entity_poly.pdbx_seq_one_letter_code
_entity_poly.pdbx_strand_id
1 'polypeptide(L)'
;MAKEKFQRTKPHVNVGTIGHVDHGKTTLTSAITMVMNKKFPKVQVRSFDSIDNAPEERERGITIATAHVEYETDNRHYAHVDCPGH
;
A
#
# COMPACT_ATOMS: atom_id res chain seq x y z
N MET A 1 -5.66 -22.10 5.89
CA MET A 1 -5.32 -22.34 4.47
C MET A 1 -3.88 -21.91 4.28
N ALA A 2 -3.01 -22.76 3.74
CA ALA A 2 -1.63 -22.35 3.48
C ALA A 2 -1.64 -21.19 2.48
N LYS A 3 -1.01 -20.06 2.81
CA LYS A 3 -0.80 -18.96 1.85
C LYS A 3 -0.13 -19.57 0.62
N GLU A 4 -0.66 -19.26 -0.56
CA GLU A 4 -0.05 -19.66 -1.83
C GLU A 4 1.43 -19.26 -1.82
N LYS A 5 2.31 -20.16 -2.27
CA LYS A 5 3.74 -19.91 -2.29
C LYS A 5 4.03 -18.80 -3.30
N PHE A 6 4.45 -17.64 -2.82
CA PHE A 6 4.77 -16.51 -3.68
C PHE A 6 5.86 -16.89 -4.69
N GLN A 7 5.58 -16.71 -5.98
CA GLN A 7 6.53 -16.98 -7.05
C GLN A 7 7.21 -15.67 -7.48
N ARG A 8 8.54 -15.59 -7.30
CA ARG A 8 9.36 -14.46 -7.73
C ARG A 8 9.62 -14.53 -9.24
N THR A 9 8.62 -14.16 -10.03
CA THR A 9 8.72 -14.15 -11.51
C THR A 9 9.22 -12.82 -12.07
N LYS A 10 9.16 -11.74 -11.28
CA LYS A 10 9.56 -10.38 -11.67
C LYS A 10 10.62 -9.82 -10.71
N PRO A 11 11.50 -8.91 -11.18
CA PRO A 11 12.36 -8.15 -10.30
C PRO A 11 11.54 -7.43 -9.22
N HIS A 12 12.02 -7.52 -7.97
CA HIS A 12 11.36 -6.96 -6.80
C HIS A 12 11.99 -5.63 -6.40
N VAL A 13 11.16 -4.62 -6.15
CA VAL A 13 11.63 -3.30 -5.66
C VAL A 13 10.81 -2.87 -4.45
N ASN A 14 11.49 -2.42 -3.40
CA ASN A 14 10.84 -1.74 -2.27
C ASN A 14 10.69 -0.25 -2.60
N VAL A 15 9.49 0.28 -2.45
CA VAL A 15 9.16 1.69 -2.65
C VAL A 15 8.37 2.21 -1.45
N GLY A 16 8.18 3.52 -1.34
CA GLY A 16 7.36 4.07 -0.26
C GLY A 16 6.93 5.51 -0.49
N THR A 17 5.85 5.89 0.18
CA THR A 17 5.30 7.25 0.25
C THR A 17 5.78 7.91 1.54
N ILE A 18 6.51 9.01 1.39
CA ILE A 18 6.99 9.87 2.48
C ILE A 18 6.59 11.31 2.22
N GLY A 19 6.53 12.13 3.27
CA GLY A 19 6.13 13.53 3.18
C GLY A 19 5.39 14.02 4.42
N HIS A 20 5.13 15.33 4.48
CA HIS A 20 4.49 15.98 5.62
C HIS A 20 3.06 15.48 5.86
N VAL A 21 2.52 15.74 7.06
CA VAL A 21 1.11 15.47 7.39
C VAL A 21 0.17 16.12 6.36
N ASP A 22 -0.96 15.47 6.09
CA ASP A 22 -2.01 15.92 5.15
C ASP A 22 -1.61 16.08 3.68
N HIS A 23 -0.41 15.66 3.27
CA HIS A 23 -0.01 15.62 1.86
C HIS A 23 -0.62 14.45 1.05
N GLY A 24 -1.56 13.69 1.64
CA GLY A 24 -2.32 12.66 0.93
C GLY A 24 -1.57 11.34 0.65
N LYS A 25 -0.54 11.02 1.46
CA LYS A 25 0.26 9.77 1.32
C LYS A 25 -0.63 8.52 1.26
N THR A 26 -1.46 8.31 2.28
CA THR A 26 -2.34 7.15 2.41
C THR A 26 -3.42 7.10 1.33
N THR A 27 -4.00 8.26 0.96
CA THR A 27 -4.96 8.37 -0.14
C THR A 27 -4.32 7.96 -1.47
N LEU A 28 -3.10 8.41 -1.73
CA LEU A 28 -2.33 8.03 -2.92
C LEU A 28 -2.02 6.53 -2.92
N THR A 29 -1.56 5.98 -1.80
CA THR A 29 -1.28 4.54 -1.65
C THR A 29 -2.53 3.71 -1.96
N SER A 30 -3.70 4.10 -1.43
CA SER A 30 -4.97 3.45 -1.74
C SER A 30 -5.31 3.51 -3.23
N ALA A 31 -5.21 4.70 -3.84
CA ALA A 31 -5.48 4.90 -5.27
C ALA A 31 -4.57 4.08 -6.17
N ILE A 32 -3.28 3.95 -5.83
CA ILE A 32 -2.34 3.10 -6.56
C ILE A 32 -2.84 1.65 -6.60
N THR A 33 -3.26 1.09 -5.46
CA THR A 33 -3.78 -0.29 -5.43
C THR A 33 -5.05 -0.46 -6.28
N MET A 34 -5.93 0.54 -6.30
CA MET A 34 -7.14 0.52 -7.14
C MET A 34 -6.80 0.54 -8.63
N VAL A 35 -5.88 1.42 -9.05
CA VAL A 35 -5.44 1.50 -10.46
C VAL A 35 -4.72 0.23 -10.89
N MET A 36 -3.86 -0.31 -10.02
CA MET A 36 -3.13 -1.54 -10.32
C MET A 36 -4.06 -2.75 -10.38
N ASN A 37 -5.07 -2.86 -9.52
CA ASN A 37 -6.06 -3.95 -9.60
C ASN A 37 -6.85 -3.93 -10.91
N LYS A 38 -7.18 -2.74 -11.44
CA LYS A 38 -7.85 -2.62 -12.75
C LYS A 38 -7.03 -3.19 -13.90
N LYS A 39 -5.70 -3.13 -13.82
CA LYS A 39 -4.78 -3.68 -14.84
C LYS A 39 -4.34 -5.12 -14.54
N PHE A 40 -4.20 -5.46 -13.26
CA PHE A 40 -3.70 -6.72 -12.76
C PHE A 40 -4.68 -7.25 -11.68
N PRO A 41 -5.68 -8.08 -12.06
CA PRO A 41 -6.76 -8.50 -11.17
C PRO A 41 -6.32 -9.25 -9.90
N LYS A 42 -5.08 -9.75 -9.86
CA LYS A 42 -4.48 -10.41 -8.70
C LYS A 42 -3.99 -9.45 -7.62
N VAL A 43 -3.80 -8.17 -7.95
CA VAL A 43 -3.40 -7.14 -6.98
C VAL A 43 -4.58 -6.87 -6.05
N GLN A 44 -4.35 -6.91 -4.73
CA GLN A 44 -5.40 -6.62 -3.76
C GLN A 44 -5.60 -5.11 -3.62
N VAL A 45 -6.85 -4.67 -3.73
CA VAL A 45 -7.22 -3.28 -3.43
C VAL A 45 -7.15 -3.05 -1.92
N ARG A 46 -6.49 -1.96 -1.52
CA ARG A 46 -6.42 -1.50 -0.13
C ARG A 46 -7.12 -0.15 -0.04
N SER A 47 -8.25 -0.09 0.63
CA SER A 47 -8.95 1.17 0.93
C SER A 47 -8.17 1.98 1.96
N PHE A 48 -8.44 3.29 2.05
CA PHE A 48 -7.87 4.18 3.05
C PHE A 48 -7.97 3.58 4.47
N ASP A 49 -9.18 3.20 4.90
CA ASP A 49 -9.42 2.63 6.24
C ASP A 49 -8.75 1.27 6.50
N SER A 50 -8.31 0.58 5.43
CA SER A 50 -7.56 -0.68 5.52
C SER A 50 -6.05 -0.48 5.63
N ILE A 51 -5.57 0.72 5.32
CA ILE A 51 -4.19 1.16 5.44
C ILE A 51 -4.04 1.88 6.78
N ASP A 52 -4.95 2.81 7.07
CA ASP A 52 -5.10 3.56 8.33
C ASP A 52 -6.10 2.82 9.24
N ASN A 53 -5.63 1.75 9.88
CA ASN A 53 -6.49 0.77 10.53
C ASN A 53 -6.38 0.76 12.06
N ALA A 54 -5.40 1.45 12.64
CA ALA A 54 -5.29 1.52 14.09
C ALA A 54 -6.45 2.39 14.65
N PRO A 55 -7.05 2.01 15.79
CA PRO A 55 -8.11 2.81 16.41
C PRO A 55 -7.69 4.26 16.64
N GLU A 56 -6.45 4.46 17.07
CA GLU A 56 -5.83 5.77 17.33
C GLU A 56 -5.62 6.60 16.07
N GLU A 57 -5.33 5.95 14.93
CA GLU A 57 -5.19 6.60 13.63
C GLU A 57 -6.53 7.14 13.13
N ARG A 58 -7.59 6.32 13.22
CA ARG A 58 -8.94 6.70 12.80
C ARG A 58 -9.52 7.83 13.63
N GLU A 59 -9.25 7.85 14.94
CA GLU A 59 -9.71 8.93 15.83
C GLU A 59 -8.98 10.25 15.57
N ARG A 60 -7.70 10.19 15.17
CA ARG A 60 -6.84 11.36 14.98
C ARG A 60 -6.72 11.82 13.53
N GLY A 61 -7.14 11.01 12.56
CA GLY A 61 -7.02 11.28 11.13
C GLY A 61 -5.57 11.35 10.63
N ILE A 62 -4.62 10.69 11.33
CA ILE A 62 -3.21 10.68 10.97
C ILE A 62 -2.67 9.26 10.96
N THR A 63 -1.79 8.97 10.00
CA THR A 63 -1.03 7.71 9.95
C THR A 63 -0.01 7.68 11.08
N ILE A 64 -0.01 6.61 11.88
CA ILE A 64 0.88 6.38 13.02
C ILE A 64 1.79 5.18 12.75
N ALA A 65 1.23 4.12 12.16
CA ALA A 65 1.92 2.88 11.82
C ALA A 65 2.26 2.85 10.33
N THR A 66 3.43 2.29 10.01
CA THR A 66 3.81 2.02 8.62
C THR A 66 2.92 0.91 8.06
N ALA A 67 2.27 1.15 6.92
CA ALA A 67 1.48 0.15 6.24
C ALA A 67 2.23 -0.43 5.04
N HIS A 68 2.13 -1.75 4.87
CA HIS A 68 2.67 -2.44 3.70
C HIS A 68 1.55 -2.81 2.73
N VAL A 69 1.71 -2.44 1.46
CA VAL A 69 0.84 -2.86 0.35
C VAL A 69 1.69 -3.42 -0.78
N GLU A 70 1.14 -4.37 -1.54
CA GLU A 70 1.82 -5.01 -2.66
C GLU A 70 1.06 -4.77 -3.96
N TYR A 71 1.79 -4.48 -5.03
CA TYR A 71 1.25 -4.39 -6.38
C TYR A 71 2.34 -4.68 -7.41
N GLU A 72 1.95 -4.83 -8.67
CA GLU A 72 2.87 -5.13 -9.74
C GLU A 72 2.58 -4.33 -11.01
N THR A 73 3.56 -4.30 -11.89
CA THR A 73 3.45 -3.84 -13.27
C THR A 73 3.89 -4.97 -14.20
N ASP A 74 3.87 -4.74 -15.51
CA ASP A 74 4.36 -5.72 -16.49
C ASP A 74 5.83 -6.09 -16.23
N ASN A 75 6.63 -5.14 -15.72
CA ASN A 75 8.08 -5.28 -15.59
C ASN A 75 8.57 -5.71 -14.20
N ARG A 76 7.85 -5.35 -13.12
CA ARG A 76 8.35 -5.45 -11.73
C ARG A 76 7.24 -5.72 -10.73
N HIS A 77 7.62 -6.35 -9.62
CA HIS A 77 6.82 -6.46 -8.40
C HIS A 77 7.27 -5.42 -7.38
N TYR A 78 6.32 -4.81 -6.67
CA TYR A 78 6.60 -3.78 -5.67
C TYR A 78 6.01 -4.12 -4.31
N ALA A 79 6.83 -3.96 -3.28
CA ALA A 79 6.36 -3.78 -1.91
C ALA A 79 6.42 -2.29 -1.59
N HIS A 80 5.29 -1.69 -1.27
CA HIS A 80 5.13 -0.26 -0.99
C HIS A 80 4.90 -0.06 0.50
N VAL A 81 5.74 0.75 1.13
CA VAL A 81 5.60 1.21 2.52
C VAL A 81 4.97 2.61 2.57
N ASP A 82 3.78 2.72 3.16
CA ASP A 82 3.16 4.01 3.48
C ASP A 82 3.69 4.48 4.84
N CYS A 83 4.39 5.62 4.87
CA CYS A 83 5.03 6.12 6.08
C CYS A 83 4.21 7.23 6.76
N PRO A 84 4.28 7.35 8.10
CA PRO A 84 3.71 8.48 8.82
C PRO A 84 4.38 9.80 8.41
N GLY A 85 3.65 10.91 8.55
CA GLY A 85 4.15 12.25 8.22
C GLY A 85 4.28 13.22 9.40
N HIS A 86 3.93 12.74 10.60
CA HIS A 86 4.14 13.44 11.88
C HIS A 86 5.52 13.13 12.43
#